data_AF-A0AAU0KDT5-F1
#
_entry.id   AF-A0AAU0KDT5-F1
#
_cell.length_a   1.000
_cell.length_b   1.000
_cell.length_c   1.000
_cell.angle_alpha   90.00
_cell.angle_beta   90.00
_cell.angle_gamma   90.00
#
_symmetry.space_group_name_H-M   'P 1'
#
loop_
_entity.id
_entity.type
_entity.pdbx_description
1 polymer ?
#
loop_
_entity_poly.entity_id
_entity_poly.type
_entity_poly.pdbx_seq_one_letter_code
_entity_poly.pdbx_strand_id
1 'polypeptide(L)' 'MAIQYIIMKYAYLVMVAFFSVLFIYNLFTQKSLAKQIGCAILLIPFLLRLFLLH' A
#
# COMPACT_ATOMS: atom_id res chain seq x y z
N MET A 1 4.09 15.64 -22.23
CA MET A 1 3.01 14.86 -21.56
C MET A 1 3.39 13.41 -21.27
N ALA A 2 3.99 12.64 -22.18
CA ALA A 2 4.30 11.21 -21.94
C ALA A 2 5.27 10.96 -20.77
N ILE A 3 6.34 11.75 -20.65
CA ILE A 3 7.35 11.57 -19.58
C ILE A 3 6.75 11.89 -18.20
N GLN A 4 5.95 12.95 -18.07
CA GLN A 4 5.27 13.30 -16.82
C GLN A 4 4.31 12.18 -16.37
N TYR A 5 3.59 11.55 -17.31
CA TYR A 5 2.73 10.41 -17.02
C TYR A 5 3.52 9.20 -16.50
N ILE A 6 4.66 8.89 -17.14
CA ILE A 6 5.55 7.81 -16.71
C ILE A 6 6.09 8.08 -15.29
N ILE A 7 6.56 9.30 -15.03
CA ILE A 7 7.04 9.71 -13.69
C ILE A 7 5.91 9.60 -12.66
N MET A 8 4.71 10.07 -12.97
CA MET A 8 3.55 9.98 -12.08
C MET A 8 3.18 8.52 -11.77
N LYS A 9 3.22 7.64 -12.78
CA LYS A 9 2.97 6.20 -12.62
C LYS A 9 3.94 5.56 -11.64
N TYR A 10 5.24 5.80 -11.80
CA TYR A 10 6.26 5.24 -10.91
C TYR A 10 6.23 5.86 -9.51
N ALA A 11 6.02 7.17 -9.40
CA ALA A 11 5.85 7.83 -8.10
C ALA A 11 4.65 7.25 -7.32
N TYR A 12 3.54 7.00 -8.01
CA TYR A 12 2.37 6.34 -7.42
C TYR A 12 2.68 4.90 -6.97
N LEU A 13 3.39 4.13 -7.80
CA LEU A 13 3.82 2.76 -7.45
C LEU A 13 4.69 2.72 -6.20
N VAL A 14 5.65 3.64 -6.07
CA VAL A 14 6.50 3.78 -4.88
C VAL A 14 5.66 4.14 -3.64
N MET A 15 4.70 5.05 -3.79
CA MET A 15 3.81 5.44 -2.69
C MET A 15 2.95 4.26 -2.21
N VAL A 16 2.33 3.50 -3.13
CA VAL A 16 1.52 2.32 -2.80
C VAL A 16 2.38 1.24 -2.13
N ALA A 17 3.60 1.00 -2.63
CA ALA A 17 4.53 0.05 -2.02
C ALA A 17 4.90 0.46 -0.59
N PHE A 18 5.23 1.74 -0.36
CA PHE A 18 5.56 2.26 0.96
C PHE A 18 4.42 2.05 1.98
N PHE A 19 3.19 2.42 1.62
CA PHE A 19 2.03 2.21 2.50
C PHE A 19 1.76 0.72 2.76
N SER A 20 1.91 -0.13 1.74
CA SER A 20 1.72 -1.58 1.91
C SER A 20 2.68 -2.15 2.96
N VAL A 21 3.96 -1.80 2.88
CA VAL A 21 4.97 -2.24 3.88
C VAL A 21 4.63 -1.69 5.27
N LEU A 22 4.22 -0.42 5.37
CA LEU A 22 3.85 0.20 6.64
C LEU A 22 2.62 -0.46 7.30
N PHE A 23 1.60 -0.82 6.52
CA PHE A 23 0.42 -1.52 7.03
C PHE A 23 0.72 -2.97 7.38
N ILE A 24 1.57 -3.67 6.60
CA ILE A 24 2.08 -5.01 6.94
C ILE A 24 2.81 -4.96 8.28
N TYR A 25 3.76 -4.03 8.46
CA TYR A 25 4.48 -3.87 9.71
C TYR A 25 3.53 -3.60 10.89
N ASN A 26 2.56 -2.71 10.71
CA ASN A 26 1.55 -2.44 11.73
C ASN A 26 0.69 -3.68 12.05
N LEU A 27 0.33 -4.49 11.04
CA LEU A 27 -0.43 -5.72 11.25
C LEU A 27 0.28 -6.67 12.23
N PHE A 28 1.61 -6.80 12.12
CA PHE A 28 2.42 -7.67 12.99
C PHE A 28 2.84 -7.05 14.32
N THR A 29 2.77 -5.72 14.47
CA THR A 29 3.24 -5.02 15.68
C THR A 29 2.11 -4.50 16.58
N GLN A 30 0.89 -4.38 16.07
CA GLN A 30 -0.25 -3.92 16.86
C GLN A 30 -0.71 -5.00 17.87
N LYS A 31 -0.75 -4.63 19.16
CA LYS A 31 -1.20 -5.52 20.26
C LYS A 31 -2.72 -5.69 20.36
N SER A 32 -3.48 -4.83 19.70
CA SER A 32 -4.95 -4.84 19.76
C SER A 32 -5.51 -5.49 18.50
N LEU A 33 -6.34 -6.53 18.67
CA LEU A 33 -7.01 -7.23 17.58
C LEU A 33 -7.83 -6.29 16.69
N ALA A 34 -8.53 -5.31 17.27
CA ALA A 34 -9.30 -4.33 16.50
C ALA A 34 -8.40 -3.49 15.57
N LYS A 35 -7.21 -3.11 16.05
CA LYS A 35 -6.24 -2.36 15.25
C LYS A 35 -5.58 -3.22 14.17
N GLN A 36 -5.33 -4.51 14.47
CA GLN A 36 -4.82 -5.46 13.46
C GLN A 36 -5.84 -5.66 12.33
N ILE A 37 -7.11 -5.89 12.67
CA ILE A 37 -8.19 -6.04 11.68
C ILE A 37 -8.32 -4.76 10.83
N GLY A 38 -8.27 -3.59 11.46
CA GLY A 38 -8.27 -2.31 10.74
C GLY A 38 -7.09 -2.18 9.77
N CYS A 39 -5.88 -2.56 10.19
CA CYS A 39 -4.70 -2.56 9.31
C CYS A 39 -4.85 -3.56 8.15
N ALA A 40 -5.42 -4.74 8.39
CA ALA A 40 -5.67 -5.72 7.33
C ALA A 40 -6.68 -5.22 6.29
N ILE A 41 -7.78 -4.60 6.73
CA ILE A 41 -8.80 -4.02 5.84
C ILE A 41 -8.18 -2.90 4.99
N LEU A 42 -7.37 -2.04 5.60
CA LEU A 42 -6.68 -0.96 4.89
C LEU A 42 -5.61 -1.49 3.94
N LEU A 43 -4.94 -2.60 4.25
CA LEU A 43 -3.90 -3.20 3.42
C LEU A 43 -4.43 -3.78 2.09
N ILE A 44 -5.62 -4.38 2.09
CA ILE A 44 -6.24 -5.02 0.92
C ILE A 44 -6.24 -4.12 -0.34
N PRO A 45 -6.75 -2.87 -0.31
CA PRO A 45 -6.76 -2.02 -1.51
C PRO A 45 -5.36 -1.66 -2.02
N PHE A 46 -4.35 -1.56 -1.16
CA PHE A 46 -2.97 -1.29 -1.60
C PHE A 46 -2.33 -2.52 -2.25
N LEU A 47 -2.58 -3.72 -1.71
CA LEU A 47 -2.15 -4.98 -2.34
C LEU A 47 -2.82 -5.18 -3.70
N LEU A 48 -4.13 -4.92 -3.79
CA LEU A 48 -4.88 -4.99 -5.05
C LEU A 48 -4.31 -3.99 -6.08
N ARG A 49 -4.00 -2.75 -5.65
CA ARG A 49 -3.35 -1.74 -6.49
C ARG A 49 -1.96 -2.18 -6.96
N LEU A 50 -1.14 -2.75 -6.08
CA LEU A 50 0.18 -3.27 -6.46
C LEU A 50 0.08 -4.36 -7.54
N PHE A 51 -0.87 -5.27 -7.40
CA PHE A 51 -1.08 -6.34 -8.38
C PHE A 51 -1.58 -5.81 -9.73
N LEU A 52 -2.50 -4.85 -9.72
CA LEU A 52 -3.07 -4.26 -10.95
C LEU A 52 -2.16 -3.24 -11.65
N LEU A 53 -1.20 -2.64 -10.94
CA LEU A 53 -0.26 -1.65 -11.48
C LEU A 53 0.98 -2.29 -12.12
N HIS A 54 1.20 -3.59 -11.89
CA HIS A 54 2.27 -4.37 -12.49
C HIS A 54 1.94 -4.75 -13.93
#